data_AF-A0A1Q7CC13-F1
#
_entry.id   AF-A0A1Q7CC13-F1
#
_cell.length_a   1.000
_cell.length_b   1.000
_cell.length_c   1.000
_cell.angle_alpha   90.00
_cell.angle_beta   90.00
_cell.angle_gamma   90.00
#
_symmetry.space_group_name_H-M   'P 1'
#
loop_
_entity.id
_entity.type
_entity.pdbx_description
1 polymer ?
#
loop_
_entity_poly.entity_id
_entity_poly.type
_entity_poly.pdbx_seq_one_letter_code
_entity_poly.pdbx_strand_id
1 'polypeptide(L)'
;MEVRVMSRSAIRITAILAAALITLTACASNTGTAPTPSGSAASVATIVQPTRPVEFVISTAVGGGSDLYARKWAAIIDQLKLSPQSVNPLNKEGASGAVAFTYVYDHKGDMHYIMVTLNSFFTTIITSKPPLPYKATDFTPIANLALDPFFLWVNEDSKWQNAQDFIKAAQEKSIVVTGTGVHQEDEVLFKRIEALAKTKPFTYVMSASGATVASALAGHAGAGAASAGVEATVNNPSEGSPFLRIGTGTRKCPPECLRPLCAFTPESPKSGTFAGLATCKSQGLAIDDYYIMRAVMGPPGLTQGQQAFWIDVFKQVFDSKDWKDYMDQFALEPSFKSGLEFRQFILQYQQLHQDIAAKNGWV
;
A
#
# COMPACT_ATOMS: atom_id res chain seq x y z
N MET A 1 -28.30 -30.91 24.81
CA MET A 1 -27.60 -30.71 26.09
C MET A 1 -27.29 -29.22 26.21
N GLU A 2 -27.54 -28.66 27.38
CA GLU A 2 -28.00 -27.29 27.63
C GLU A 2 -27.08 -26.14 27.20
N VAL A 3 -27.74 -25.04 26.84
CA VAL A 3 -27.23 -23.68 26.74
C VAL A 3 -26.86 -23.17 28.13
N ARG A 4 -25.69 -22.53 28.29
CA ARG A 4 -25.46 -21.62 29.41
C ARG A 4 -24.67 -20.38 29.01
N VAL A 5 -25.41 -19.29 28.94
CA VAL A 5 -24.93 -17.90 28.90
C VAL A 5 -24.58 -17.46 30.32
N MET A 6 -23.41 -16.85 30.54
CA MET A 6 -23.09 -16.03 31.72
C MET A 6 -22.24 -14.86 31.21
N SER A 7 -22.83 -13.67 31.04
CA SER A 7 -23.10 -12.62 32.04
C SER A 7 -21.90 -11.70 32.28
N ARG A 8 -22.13 -10.44 31.92
CA ARG A 8 -21.26 -9.26 32.10
C ARG A 8 -21.10 -8.93 33.57
N SER A 9 -19.88 -8.56 33.99
CA SER A 9 -19.65 -7.88 35.26
C SER A 9 -18.77 -6.64 35.06
N ALA A 10 -19.31 -5.53 35.53
CA ALA A 10 -18.77 -4.18 35.43
C ALA A 10 -17.54 -3.97 36.33
N ILE A 11 -16.51 -3.32 35.80
CA ILE A 11 -15.38 -2.83 36.58
C ILE A 11 -15.70 -1.39 36.99
N ARG A 12 -15.86 -1.17 38.30
CA ARG A 12 -16.00 0.15 38.92
C ARG A 12 -14.62 0.78 39.09
N ILE A 13 -14.45 1.99 38.56
CA ILE A 13 -13.29 2.85 38.77
C ILE A 13 -13.49 3.61 40.09
N THR A 14 -12.58 3.44 41.04
CA THR A 14 -12.52 4.24 42.26
C THR A 14 -11.39 5.25 42.13
N ALA A 15 -11.74 6.54 42.07
CA ALA A 15 -10.80 7.65 42.13
C ALA A 15 -10.38 7.91 43.59
N ILE A 16 -9.09 8.04 43.84
CA ILE A 16 -8.55 8.51 45.12
C ILE A 16 -7.95 9.90 44.90
N LEU A 17 -8.66 10.93 45.40
CA LEU A 17 -8.15 12.28 45.62
C LEU A 17 -7.28 12.26 46.88
N ALA A 18 -6.03 12.71 46.78
CA ALA A 18 -5.23 13.08 47.94
C ALA A 18 -4.98 14.60 47.91
N ALA A 19 -5.67 15.32 48.79
CA ALA A 19 -5.42 16.72 49.08
C ALA A 19 -4.39 16.81 50.23
N ALA A 20 -3.26 17.47 50.00
CA ALA A 20 -2.30 17.79 51.05
C ALA A 20 -2.36 19.31 51.33
N LEU A 21 -2.86 19.66 52.51
CA LEU A 21 -2.73 20.98 53.13
C LEU A 21 -1.26 21.24 53.45
N ILE A 22 -0.74 22.41 53.06
CA ILE A 22 0.49 22.95 53.64
C ILE A 22 0.19 24.35 54.20
N THR A 23 0.58 24.50 55.46
CA THR A 23 0.33 25.59 56.39
C THR A 23 1.06 26.89 56.05
N LEU A 24 0.39 28.02 56.29
CA LEU A 24 1.00 29.36 56.34
C LEU A 24 1.90 29.51 57.58
N THR A 25 3.12 30.01 57.38
CA THR A 25 3.89 30.71 58.41
C THR A 25 4.54 31.94 57.80
N ALA A 26 4.36 33.08 58.46
CA ALA A 26 4.72 34.41 57.99
C ALA A 26 6.04 34.91 58.61
N CYS A 27 6.76 35.69 57.79
CA CYS A 27 7.67 36.81 58.07
C CYS A 27 8.98 36.59 58.89
N ALA A 28 10.10 36.81 58.20
CA ALA A 28 11.21 37.61 58.72
C ALA A 28 11.93 38.34 57.56
N SER A 29 12.07 39.64 57.70
CA SER A 29 12.67 40.59 56.77
C SER A 29 14.19 40.42 56.72
N ASN A 30 14.77 40.26 55.52
CA ASN A 30 16.19 40.53 55.31
C ASN A 30 16.39 41.13 53.91
N THR A 31 16.91 42.36 53.89
CA THR A 31 17.37 43.09 52.72
C THR A 31 18.62 42.41 52.17
N GLY A 32 18.47 41.63 51.11
CA GLY A 32 19.55 41.03 50.36
C GLY A 32 19.17 40.94 48.89
N THR A 33 19.92 41.64 48.05
CA THR A 33 19.75 41.76 46.60
C THR A 33 19.66 40.39 45.95
N ALA A 34 18.46 40.00 45.46
CA ALA A 34 18.27 38.76 44.74
C ALA A 34 18.87 38.87 43.32
N PRO A 35 19.64 37.89 42.84
CA PRO A 35 20.07 37.84 41.45
C PRO A 35 18.86 37.59 40.55
N THR A 36 18.70 38.46 39.56
CA THR A 36 17.73 38.31 38.47
C THR A 36 17.95 36.95 37.80
N PRO A 37 16.91 36.09 37.64
CA PRO A 37 17.06 34.86 36.88
C PRO A 37 17.36 35.24 35.42
N SER A 38 18.61 35.04 35.02
CA SER A 38 19.07 35.13 33.65
C SER A 38 18.24 34.18 32.79
N GLY A 39 17.75 34.70 31.65
CA GLY A 39 16.73 34.09 30.82
C GLY A 39 17.00 32.62 30.52
N SER A 40 15.96 31.80 30.71
CA SER A 40 15.88 30.46 30.15
C SER A 40 15.98 30.62 28.63
N ALA A 41 17.17 30.40 28.07
CA ALA A 41 17.36 30.26 26.65
C ALA A 41 16.44 29.11 26.21
N ALA A 42 15.35 29.45 25.53
CA ALA A 42 14.54 28.45 24.84
C ALA A 42 15.51 27.72 23.91
N SER A 43 15.75 26.45 24.19
CA SER A 43 16.47 25.57 23.27
C SER A 43 15.70 25.63 21.96
N VAL A 44 16.28 26.28 20.95
CA VAL A 44 15.78 26.19 19.58
C VAL A 44 15.86 24.70 19.24
N ALA A 45 14.73 24.01 19.23
CA ALA A 45 14.68 22.62 18.82
C ALA A 45 15.21 22.57 17.39
N THR A 46 16.37 21.94 17.19
CA THR A 46 16.92 21.74 15.86
C THR A 46 15.89 20.96 15.05
N ILE A 47 15.31 21.60 14.04
CA ILE A 47 14.35 20.95 13.14
C ILE A 47 15.10 19.84 12.42
N VAL A 48 14.72 18.59 12.70
CA VAL A 48 15.29 17.42 12.04
C VAL A 48 14.69 17.33 10.64
N GLN A 49 15.52 17.50 9.62
CA GLN A 49 15.11 17.50 8.20
C GLN A 49 16.26 17.01 7.31
N PRO A 50 15.97 16.54 6.08
CA PRO A 50 16.99 16.15 5.11
C PRO A 50 17.97 17.28 4.79
N THR A 51 19.25 16.96 4.70
CA THR A 51 20.34 17.91 4.39
C THR A 51 20.94 17.69 3.00
N ARG A 52 20.52 16.63 2.31
CA ARG A 52 20.90 16.30 0.93
C ARG A 52 19.71 15.70 0.18
N PRO A 53 19.78 15.53 -1.15
CA PRO A 53 18.76 14.81 -1.91
C PRO A 53 18.40 13.46 -1.28
N VAL A 54 17.09 13.17 -1.28
CA VAL A 54 16.49 11.96 -0.75
C VAL A 54 16.22 11.00 -1.90
N GLU A 55 16.61 9.75 -1.73
CA GLU A 55 16.24 8.68 -2.64
C GLU A 55 14.92 8.04 -2.20
N PHE A 56 13.94 8.10 -3.08
CA PHE A 56 12.65 7.46 -2.89
C PHE A 56 12.60 6.15 -3.65
N VAL A 57 12.99 5.08 -2.97
CA VAL A 57 13.26 3.77 -3.55
C VAL A 57 11.96 3.05 -3.90
N ILE A 58 11.95 2.43 -5.09
CA ILE A 58 10.81 1.71 -5.66
C ILE A 58 11.23 0.27 -5.98
N SER A 59 10.41 -0.71 -5.60
CA SER A 59 10.70 -2.14 -5.78
C SER A 59 10.26 -2.74 -7.12
N THR A 60 9.50 -2.00 -7.93
CA THR A 60 9.00 -2.42 -9.24
C THR A 60 9.71 -1.68 -10.37
N ALA A 61 9.69 -2.26 -11.57
CA ALA A 61 10.12 -1.55 -12.78
C ALA A 61 9.23 -0.32 -13.05
N VAL A 62 9.74 0.60 -13.88
CA VAL A 62 9.05 1.84 -14.28
C VAL A 62 7.66 1.52 -14.85
N GLY A 63 6.67 2.34 -14.47
CA GLY A 63 5.26 2.17 -14.87
C GLY A 63 4.45 1.18 -14.03
N GLY A 64 5.06 0.40 -13.13
CA GLY A 64 4.31 -0.37 -12.14
C GLY A 64 3.64 0.51 -11.09
N GLY A 65 2.66 -0.03 -10.35
CA GLY A 65 1.88 0.72 -9.37
C GLY A 65 2.75 1.51 -8.40
N SER A 66 3.73 0.87 -7.74
CA SER A 66 4.64 1.55 -6.80
C SER A 66 5.42 2.73 -7.43
N ASP A 67 5.82 2.61 -8.70
CA ASP A 67 6.47 3.69 -9.44
C ASP A 67 5.53 4.88 -9.66
N LEU A 68 4.28 4.61 -10.07
CA LEU A 68 3.25 5.63 -10.25
C LEU A 68 2.99 6.40 -8.94
N TYR A 69 2.86 5.68 -7.82
CA TYR A 69 2.62 6.30 -6.50
C TYR A 69 3.82 7.11 -6.00
N ALA A 70 5.02 6.56 -6.06
CA ALA A 70 6.22 7.27 -5.62
C ALA A 70 6.45 8.56 -6.41
N ARG A 71 6.26 8.52 -7.74
CA ARG A 71 6.36 9.72 -8.59
C ARG A 71 5.26 10.72 -8.30
N LYS A 72 4.01 10.28 -8.09
CA LYS A 72 2.90 11.18 -7.73
C LYS A 72 3.15 11.87 -6.40
N TRP A 73 3.59 11.13 -5.38
CA TRP A 73 3.89 11.72 -4.07
C TRP A 73 5.12 12.63 -4.12
N ALA A 74 6.19 12.25 -4.82
CA ALA A 74 7.36 13.11 -5.02
C ALA A 74 7.00 14.44 -5.71
N ALA A 75 6.12 14.39 -6.73
CA ALA A 75 5.63 15.59 -7.39
C ALA A 75 4.82 16.50 -6.45
N ILE A 76 3.95 15.93 -5.62
CA ILE A 76 3.20 16.70 -4.60
C ILE A 76 4.15 17.33 -3.57
N ILE A 77 5.14 16.56 -3.10
CA ILE A 77 6.17 17.04 -2.16
C ILE A 77 6.92 18.24 -2.75
N ASP A 78 7.33 18.18 -4.01
CA ASP A 78 8.01 19.29 -4.68
C ASP A 78 7.09 20.50 -4.91
N GLN A 79 5.87 20.26 -5.39
CA GLN A 79 4.90 21.33 -5.68
C GLN A 79 4.54 22.12 -4.42
N LEU A 80 4.35 21.43 -3.30
CA LEU A 80 4.01 22.03 -2.02
C LEU A 80 5.23 22.42 -1.17
N LYS A 81 6.45 22.18 -1.67
CA LYS A 81 7.72 22.47 -0.98
C LYS A 81 7.79 21.88 0.43
N LEU A 82 7.33 20.63 0.56
CA LEU A 82 7.25 19.92 1.86
C LEU A 82 8.59 19.43 2.38
N SER A 83 9.61 19.36 1.52
CA SER A 83 10.97 18.98 1.89
C SER A 83 11.96 20.07 1.44
N PRO A 84 12.97 20.40 2.26
CA PRO A 84 14.03 21.33 1.87
C PRO A 84 14.96 20.75 0.79
N GLN A 85 14.86 19.44 0.52
CA GLN A 85 15.67 18.70 -0.44
C GLN A 85 14.80 17.95 -1.43
N SER A 86 15.32 17.74 -2.65
CA SER A 86 14.64 16.96 -3.69
C SER A 86 14.39 15.52 -3.22
N VAL A 87 13.18 15.02 -3.45
CA VAL A 87 12.80 13.61 -3.23
C VAL A 87 12.75 12.92 -4.59
N ASN A 88 13.73 12.06 -4.86
CA ASN A 88 14.00 11.54 -6.19
C ASN A 88 13.58 10.06 -6.30
N PRO A 89 12.54 9.73 -7.09
CA PRO A 89 12.16 8.35 -7.38
C PRO A 89 13.33 7.54 -7.96
N LEU A 90 13.62 6.37 -7.39
CA LEU A 90 14.69 5.47 -7.82
C LEU A 90 14.20 4.02 -7.87
N ASN A 91 14.07 3.46 -9.07
CA ASN A 91 13.71 2.06 -9.26
C ASN A 91 14.90 1.14 -8.95
N LYS A 92 14.66 0.14 -8.11
CA LYS A 92 15.58 -0.95 -7.73
C LYS A 92 14.83 -2.27 -7.84
N GLU A 93 14.35 -2.59 -9.04
CA GLU A 93 13.61 -3.84 -9.29
C GLU A 93 14.48 -5.10 -9.19
N GLY A 94 13.82 -6.26 -9.07
CA GLY A 94 14.46 -7.56 -9.06
C GLY A 94 14.14 -8.38 -7.81
N ALA A 95 14.19 -9.71 -7.95
CA ALA A 95 13.94 -10.68 -6.88
C ALA A 95 12.65 -10.38 -6.10
N SER A 96 11.54 -10.11 -6.81
CA SER A 96 10.25 -9.79 -6.19
C SER A 96 10.31 -8.58 -5.24
N GLY A 97 11.25 -7.65 -5.44
CA GLY A 97 11.44 -6.45 -4.64
C GLY A 97 12.55 -6.54 -3.59
N ALA A 98 13.13 -7.72 -3.37
CA ALA A 98 14.19 -7.91 -2.36
C ALA A 98 15.44 -7.03 -2.62
N VAL A 99 15.70 -6.66 -3.88
CA VAL A 99 16.79 -5.73 -4.24
C VAL A 99 16.56 -4.35 -3.59
N ALA A 100 15.38 -3.75 -3.77
CA ALA A 100 15.00 -2.49 -3.15
C ALA A 100 14.98 -2.57 -1.61
N PHE A 101 14.43 -3.66 -1.07
CA PHE A 101 14.32 -3.83 0.38
C PHE A 101 15.70 -3.90 1.04
N THR A 102 16.63 -4.64 0.44
CA THR A 102 18.02 -4.76 0.91
C THR A 102 18.74 -3.42 0.76
N TYR A 103 18.57 -2.73 -0.36
CA TYR A 103 19.14 -1.41 -0.58
C TYR A 103 18.76 -0.44 0.53
N VAL A 104 17.47 -0.35 0.88
CA VAL A 104 17.01 0.54 1.95
C VAL A 104 17.48 0.04 3.32
N TYR A 105 17.41 -1.28 3.57
CA TYR A 105 17.87 -1.88 4.82
C TYR A 105 19.34 -1.56 5.13
N ASP A 106 20.21 -1.51 4.11
CA ASP A 106 21.63 -1.26 4.28
C ASP A 106 21.96 0.21 4.66
N HIS A 107 21.01 1.14 4.46
CA HIS A 107 21.15 2.57 4.82
C HIS A 107 20.62 2.88 6.22
N LYS A 108 20.92 2.01 7.20
CA LYS A 108 20.44 2.13 8.59
C LYS A 108 20.75 3.51 9.19
N GLY A 109 19.74 4.13 9.79
CA GLY A 109 19.85 5.43 10.46
C GLY A 109 19.83 6.65 9.54
N ASP A 110 19.75 6.46 8.22
CA ASP A 110 19.81 7.56 7.25
C ASP A 110 18.43 7.93 6.68
N MET A 111 17.90 9.08 7.08
CA MET A 111 16.58 9.57 6.65
C MET A 111 16.50 9.97 5.17
N HIS A 112 17.63 9.98 4.45
CA HIS A 112 17.67 10.29 3.02
C HIS A 112 17.34 9.09 2.13
N TYR A 113 17.01 7.95 2.73
CA TYR A 113 16.48 6.79 2.03
C TYR A 113 15.09 6.50 2.59
N ILE A 114 14.10 6.54 1.74
CA ILE A 114 12.73 6.10 2.05
C ILE A 114 12.25 5.25 0.89
N MET A 115 11.24 4.42 1.15
CA MET A 115 10.80 3.41 0.21
C MET A 115 9.29 3.38 0.13
N VAL A 116 8.75 3.38 -1.09
CA VAL A 116 7.34 3.03 -1.28
C VAL A 116 7.19 1.52 -1.12
N THR A 117 6.24 1.09 -0.31
CA THR A 117 5.98 -0.31 -0.04
C THR A 117 4.52 -0.67 -0.28
N LEU A 118 4.34 -1.97 -0.50
CA LEU A 118 3.08 -2.62 -0.79
C LEU A 118 3.11 -4.06 -0.22
N ASN A 119 2.09 -4.86 -0.53
CA ASN A 119 1.95 -6.23 0.00
C ASN A 119 3.18 -7.10 -0.29
N SER A 120 3.82 -6.92 -1.45
CA SER A 120 5.09 -7.60 -1.81
C SER A 120 6.20 -7.44 -0.78
N PHE A 121 6.19 -6.38 0.04
CA PHE A 121 7.13 -6.20 1.14
C PHE A 121 7.04 -7.37 2.14
N PHE A 122 5.84 -7.85 2.43
CA PHE A 122 5.64 -8.99 3.33
C PHE A 122 5.86 -10.31 2.63
N THR A 123 5.20 -10.53 1.49
CA THR A 123 5.24 -11.83 0.82
C THR A 123 6.67 -12.21 0.45
N THR A 124 7.45 -11.29 -0.12
CA THR A 124 8.84 -11.54 -0.46
C THR A 124 9.69 -11.86 0.77
N ILE A 125 9.57 -11.10 1.87
CA ILE A 125 10.29 -11.42 3.13
C ILE A 125 9.92 -12.81 3.65
N ILE A 126 8.65 -13.21 3.54
CA ILE A 126 8.14 -14.49 4.02
C ILE A 126 8.62 -15.65 3.12
N THR A 127 8.60 -15.48 1.80
CA THR A 127 8.80 -16.58 0.84
C THR A 127 10.23 -16.68 0.30
N SER A 128 11.11 -15.72 0.55
CA SER A 128 12.49 -15.73 0.05
C SER A 128 13.28 -16.94 0.55
N LYS A 129 13.96 -17.62 -0.38
CA LYS A 129 14.88 -18.73 -0.12
C LYS A 129 16.19 -18.46 -0.88
N PRO A 130 17.34 -18.30 -0.18
CA PRO A 130 17.51 -18.30 1.27
C PRO A 130 16.77 -17.14 1.96
N PRO A 131 16.51 -17.23 3.28
CA PRO A 131 15.87 -16.16 4.04
C PRO A 131 16.64 -14.84 3.94
N LEU A 132 15.91 -13.72 3.85
CA LEU A 132 16.51 -12.39 3.90
C LEU A 132 17.03 -12.09 5.32
N PRO A 133 18.08 -11.25 5.46
CA PRO A 133 18.71 -10.97 6.76
C PRO A 133 17.90 -10.00 7.65
N TYR A 134 16.62 -9.78 7.34
CA TYR A 134 15.75 -8.81 7.98
C TYR A 134 14.29 -9.22 7.97
N LYS A 135 13.52 -8.62 8.87
CA LYS A 135 12.07 -8.74 8.97
C LYS A 135 11.41 -7.42 8.62
N ALA A 136 10.12 -7.46 8.26
CA ALA A 136 9.33 -6.26 8.00
C ALA A 136 9.35 -5.27 9.19
N THR A 137 9.38 -5.80 10.42
CA THR A 137 9.44 -5.04 11.67
C THR A 137 10.77 -4.33 11.95
N ASP A 138 11.83 -4.65 11.20
CA ASP A 138 13.14 -4.00 11.37
C ASP A 138 13.17 -2.61 10.74
N PHE A 139 12.31 -2.35 9.75
CA PHE A 139 12.21 -1.08 9.04
C PHE A 139 11.43 -0.03 9.87
N THR A 140 11.66 1.24 9.58
CA THR A 140 10.94 2.33 10.26
C THR A 140 9.62 2.61 9.54
N PRO A 141 8.45 2.37 10.16
CA PRO A 141 7.17 2.63 9.51
C PRO A 141 6.88 4.12 9.45
N ILE A 142 6.68 4.70 8.26
CA ILE A 142 6.36 6.12 8.12
C ILE A 142 4.85 6.29 8.08
N ALA A 143 4.20 5.95 6.97
CA ALA A 143 2.75 6.04 6.85
C ALA A 143 2.19 5.12 5.76
N ASN A 144 0.95 4.66 5.94
CA ASN A 144 0.09 4.25 4.84
C ASN A 144 -0.68 5.49 4.34
N LEU A 145 -0.92 5.59 3.02
CA LEU A 145 -1.63 6.72 2.42
C LEU A 145 -2.93 6.31 1.70
N ALA A 146 -3.06 5.05 1.28
CA ALA A 146 -4.29 4.52 0.69
C ALA A 146 -4.35 2.99 0.78
N LEU A 147 -5.53 2.44 0.58
CA LEU A 147 -5.71 1.05 0.17
C LEU A 147 -6.13 1.05 -1.29
N ASP A 148 -5.42 0.28 -2.10
CA ASP A 148 -5.61 0.22 -3.55
C ASP A 148 -6.32 -1.09 -3.90
N PRO A 149 -7.54 -1.03 -4.48
CA PRO A 149 -8.29 -2.22 -4.81
C PRO A 149 -7.69 -2.93 -6.03
N PHE A 150 -8.13 -4.17 -6.25
CA PHE A 150 -7.89 -4.93 -7.47
C PHE A 150 -9.15 -4.89 -8.33
N PHE A 151 -9.00 -4.87 -9.64
CA PHE A 151 -10.11 -5.08 -10.58
C PHE A 151 -9.84 -6.31 -11.43
N LEU A 152 -10.87 -7.09 -11.76
CA LEU A 152 -10.75 -8.16 -12.74
C LEU A 152 -10.81 -7.56 -14.15
N TRP A 153 -9.71 -7.64 -14.89
CA TRP A 153 -9.58 -7.07 -16.22
C TRP A 153 -9.57 -8.16 -17.30
N VAL A 154 -10.13 -7.79 -18.45
CA VAL A 154 -10.05 -8.55 -19.69
C VAL A 154 -9.70 -7.62 -20.84
N ASN A 155 -9.26 -8.18 -21.96
CA ASN A 155 -9.22 -7.45 -23.22
C ASN A 155 -10.64 -7.01 -23.63
N GLU A 156 -10.80 -5.85 -24.29
CA GLU A 156 -12.10 -5.35 -24.75
C GLU A 156 -12.83 -6.36 -25.65
N ASP A 157 -12.08 -7.08 -26.50
CA ASP A 157 -12.62 -8.11 -27.42
C ASP A 157 -12.95 -9.44 -26.73
N SER A 158 -12.75 -9.54 -25.41
CA SER A 158 -13.11 -10.72 -24.65
C SER A 158 -14.61 -10.99 -24.72
N LYS A 159 -14.94 -12.29 -24.85
CA LYS A 159 -16.33 -12.77 -24.84
C LYS A 159 -17.00 -12.61 -23.47
N TRP A 160 -16.23 -12.46 -22.39
CA TRP A 160 -16.74 -12.37 -21.03
C TRP A 160 -17.23 -10.96 -20.74
N GLN A 161 -18.53 -10.79 -20.48
CA GLN A 161 -19.12 -9.48 -20.23
C GLN A 161 -19.10 -9.10 -18.74
N ASN A 162 -19.01 -10.10 -17.87
CA ASN A 162 -18.99 -9.97 -16.41
C ASN A 162 -18.14 -11.09 -15.79
N ALA A 163 -17.92 -11.03 -14.48
CA ALA A 163 -17.13 -12.02 -13.76
C ALA A 163 -17.78 -13.41 -13.75
N GLN A 164 -19.11 -13.54 -13.84
CA GLN A 164 -19.76 -14.85 -13.96
C GLN A 164 -19.35 -15.57 -15.26
N ASP A 165 -19.29 -14.84 -16.38
CA ASP A 165 -18.85 -15.40 -17.66
C ASP A 165 -17.40 -15.91 -17.57
N PHE A 166 -16.53 -15.10 -16.95
CA PHE A 166 -15.14 -15.48 -16.67
C PHE A 166 -15.05 -16.73 -15.80
N ILE A 167 -15.78 -16.77 -14.67
CA ILE A 167 -15.81 -17.91 -13.74
C ILE A 167 -16.25 -19.17 -14.46
N LYS A 168 -17.33 -19.10 -15.25
CA LYS A 168 -17.85 -20.24 -15.99
C LYS A 168 -16.78 -20.81 -16.94
N ALA A 169 -16.13 -19.93 -17.71
CA ALA A 169 -15.04 -20.36 -18.59
C ALA A 169 -13.86 -20.97 -17.81
N ALA A 170 -13.51 -20.38 -16.66
CA ALA A 170 -12.43 -20.87 -15.81
C ALA A 170 -12.76 -22.21 -15.11
N GLN A 171 -14.03 -22.56 -14.91
CA GLN A 171 -14.45 -23.88 -14.43
C GLN A 171 -14.30 -24.97 -15.52
N GLU A 172 -14.44 -24.59 -16.79
CA GLU A 172 -14.37 -25.50 -17.93
C GLU A 172 -12.92 -25.74 -18.39
N LYS A 173 -12.08 -24.70 -18.42
CA LYS A 173 -10.69 -24.77 -18.87
C LYS A 173 -9.73 -23.97 -17.98
N SER A 174 -8.44 -24.30 -18.05
CA SER A 174 -7.41 -23.43 -17.50
C SER A 174 -7.36 -22.12 -18.31
N ILE A 175 -7.33 -21.00 -17.61
CA ILE A 175 -7.20 -19.66 -18.20
C ILE A 175 -5.78 -19.16 -17.96
N VAL A 176 -5.17 -18.57 -18.99
CA VAL A 176 -3.87 -17.90 -18.85
C VAL A 176 -4.08 -16.53 -18.24
N VAL A 177 -3.48 -16.31 -17.08
CA VAL A 177 -3.57 -15.06 -16.32
C VAL A 177 -2.17 -14.55 -16.04
N THR A 178 -2.04 -13.27 -15.73
CA THR A 178 -0.74 -12.67 -15.40
C THR A 178 -0.86 -11.66 -14.27
N GLY A 179 0.25 -11.46 -13.59
CA GLY A 179 0.40 -10.57 -12.45
C GLY A 179 1.86 -10.21 -12.21
N THR A 180 2.11 -9.32 -11.27
CA THR A 180 3.46 -8.89 -10.90
C THR A 180 4.08 -9.87 -9.90
N GLY A 181 5.30 -10.33 -10.18
CA GLY A 181 6.03 -11.22 -9.29
C GLY A 181 5.43 -12.62 -9.13
N VAL A 182 6.10 -13.44 -8.32
CA VAL A 182 5.66 -14.79 -7.91
C VAL A 182 5.35 -14.77 -6.41
N HIS A 183 4.30 -15.47 -6.01
CA HIS A 183 3.78 -15.53 -4.64
C HIS A 183 3.35 -14.16 -4.08
N GLN A 184 3.01 -13.24 -4.98
CA GLN A 184 2.57 -11.89 -4.68
C GLN A 184 1.07 -11.74 -4.86
N GLU A 185 0.58 -10.56 -4.52
CA GLU A 185 -0.82 -10.22 -4.41
C GLU A 185 -1.72 -10.64 -5.59
N ASP A 186 -1.23 -10.53 -6.84
CA ASP A 186 -2.00 -10.94 -8.02
C ASP A 186 -2.20 -12.47 -8.06
N GLU A 187 -1.14 -13.24 -7.81
CA GLU A 187 -1.21 -14.70 -7.72
C GLU A 187 -2.07 -15.14 -6.54
N VAL A 188 -1.93 -14.48 -5.38
CA VAL A 188 -2.76 -14.71 -4.20
C VAL A 188 -4.24 -14.55 -4.53
N LEU A 189 -4.60 -13.50 -5.27
CA LEU A 189 -5.98 -13.22 -5.63
C LEU A 189 -6.52 -14.26 -6.61
N PHE A 190 -5.74 -14.68 -7.62
CA PHE A 190 -6.12 -15.79 -8.49
C PHE A 190 -6.26 -17.12 -7.74
N LYS A 191 -5.37 -17.44 -6.80
CA LYS A 191 -5.50 -18.63 -5.93
C LYS A 191 -6.77 -18.58 -5.09
N ARG A 192 -7.17 -17.40 -4.64
CA ARG A 192 -8.44 -17.21 -3.92
C ARG A 192 -9.65 -17.41 -4.83
N ILE A 193 -9.59 -16.93 -6.08
CA ILE A 193 -10.61 -17.20 -7.10
C ILE A 193 -10.73 -18.70 -7.35
N GLU A 194 -9.61 -19.42 -7.54
CA GLU A 194 -9.60 -20.88 -7.71
C GLU A 194 -10.34 -21.58 -6.57
N ALA A 195 -10.02 -21.23 -5.33
CA ALA A 195 -10.59 -21.85 -4.14
C ALA A 195 -12.10 -21.57 -3.99
N LEU A 196 -12.53 -20.32 -4.21
CA LEU A 196 -13.92 -19.91 -3.99
C LEU A 196 -14.84 -20.34 -5.13
N ALA A 197 -14.41 -20.13 -6.37
CA ALA A 197 -15.20 -20.41 -7.56
C ALA A 197 -14.99 -21.82 -8.12
N LYS A 198 -14.09 -22.63 -7.52
CA LYS A 198 -13.79 -24.01 -7.95
C LYS A 198 -13.40 -24.08 -9.43
N THR A 199 -12.60 -23.13 -9.89
CA THR A 199 -12.11 -23.12 -11.26
C THR A 199 -11.07 -24.22 -11.47
N LYS A 200 -10.72 -24.50 -12.73
CA LYS A 200 -9.45 -25.16 -13.03
C LYS A 200 -8.30 -24.25 -12.56
N PRO A 201 -7.12 -24.82 -12.25
CA PRO A 201 -5.94 -24.02 -11.93
C PRO A 201 -5.62 -23.06 -13.08
N PHE A 202 -5.34 -21.81 -12.75
CA PHE A 202 -4.90 -20.82 -13.72
C PHE A 202 -3.46 -21.09 -14.16
N THR A 203 -3.17 -20.83 -15.44
CA THR A 203 -1.77 -20.72 -15.90
C THR A 203 -1.30 -19.31 -15.58
N TYR A 204 -0.62 -19.14 -14.45
CA TYR A 204 -0.10 -17.84 -14.01
C TYR A 204 1.24 -17.53 -14.69
N VAL A 205 1.30 -16.39 -15.37
CA VAL A 205 2.51 -15.84 -15.98
C VAL A 205 2.96 -14.64 -15.16
N MET A 206 4.18 -14.68 -14.63
CA MET A 206 4.76 -13.54 -13.93
C MET A 206 5.20 -12.45 -14.93
N SER A 207 4.92 -11.19 -14.59
CA SER A 207 5.46 -9.99 -15.24
C SER A 207 6.29 -9.14 -14.25
N ALA A 208 7.12 -8.24 -14.79
CA ALA A 208 8.04 -7.40 -14.02
C ALA A 208 7.39 -6.14 -13.41
N SER A 209 6.27 -5.68 -13.97
CA SER A 209 5.49 -4.54 -13.46
C SER A 209 4.03 -4.66 -13.91
N GLY A 210 3.10 -3.97 -13.24
CA GLY A 210 1.71 -3.96 -13.67
C GLY A 210 1.47 -3.23 -15.00
N ALA A 211 2.35 -2.31 -15.43
CA ALA A 211 2.31 -1.81 -16.82
C ALA A 211 2.57 -2.92 -17.84
N THR A 212 3.56 -3.79 -17.58
CA THR A 212 3.79 -4.97 -18.42
C THR A 212 2.60 -5.93 -18.37
N VAL A 213 1.95 -6.08 -17.22
CA VAL A 213 0.74 -6.88 -17.09
C VAL A 213 -0.40 -6.33 -17.95
N ALA A 214 -0.72 -5.03 -17.82
CA ALA A 214 -1.78 -4.39 -18.59
C ALA A 214 -1.49 -4.45 -20.10
N SER A 215 -0.24 -4.19 -20.49
CA SER A 215 0.22 -4.31 -21.88
C SER A 215 0.08 -5.74 -22.43
N ALA A 216 0.35 -6.76 -21.62
CA ALA A 216 0.20 -8.16 -22.03
C ALA A 216 -1.26 -8.51 -22.35
N LEU A 217 -2.18 -8.13 -21.46
CA LEU A 217 -3.62 -8.35 -21.65
C LEU A 217 -4.16 -7.55 -22.84
N ALA A 218 -3.62 -6.35 -23.07
CA ALA A 218 -3.90 -5.52 -24.23
C ALA A 218 -3.29 -6.06 -25.54
N GLY A 219 -2.63 -7.24 -25.55
CA GLY A 219 -2.10 -7.83 -26.77
C GLY A 219 -0.94 -7.04 -27.42
N HIS A 220 -0.30 -6.13 -26.70
CA HIS A 220 0.80 -5.33 -27.24
C HIS A 220 2.12 -6.12 -27.30
N ALA A 221 2.79 -6.06 -28.46
CA ALA A 221 4.13 -6.59 -28.65
C ALA A 221 5.14 -5.78 -27.81
N GLY A 222 5.56 -6.36 -26.68
CA GLY A 222 6.46 -5.69 -25.72
C GLY A 222 6.46 -6.35 -24.33
N ALA A 223 5.41 -7.10 -23.99
CA ALA A 223 5.35 -7.84 -22.73
C ALA A 223 6.27 -9.09 -22.67
N GLY A 224 6.87 -9.47 -23.81
CA GLY A 224 7.71 -10.66 -23.94
C GLY A 224 6.94 -11.90 -24.40
N ALA A 225 7.65 -12.94 -24.85
CA ALA A 225 7.04 -14.19 -25.32
C ALA A 225 6.27 -14.96 -24.24
N ALA A 226 6.57 -14.69 -22.95
CA ALA A 226 5.88 -15.29 -21.81
C ALA A 226 4.41 -14.84 -21.69
N SER A 227 4.04 -13.71 -22.30
CA SER A 227 2.73 -13.06 -22.11
C SER A 227 1.79 -13.26 -23.31
N ALA A 228 2.17 -14.10 -24.27
CA ALA A 228 1.32 -14.51 -25.37
C ALA A 228 0.13 -15.33 -24.85
N GLY A 229 -1.09 -14.92 -25.21
CA GLY A 229 -2.31 -15.65 -24.85
C GLY A 229 -2.87 -15.33 -23.46
N VAL A 230 -2.40 -14.26 -22.79
CA VAL A 230 -3.03 -13.74 -21.56
C VAL A 230 -4.50 -13.41 -21.83
N GLU A 231 -5.40 -13.94 -21.00
CA GLU A 231 -6.84 -13.77 -21.15
C GLU A 231 -7.45 -12.85 -20.07
N ALA A 232 -6.85 -12.78 -18.87
CA ALA A 232 -7.32 -11.94 -17.76
C ALA A 232 -6.20 -11.55 -16.79
N THR A 233 -6.42 -10.45 -16.05
CA THR A 233 -5.51 -9.95 -15.00
C THR A 233 -6.32 -9.35 -13.84
N VAL A 234 -5.67 -9.08 -12.71
CA VAL A 234 -6.35 -8.49 -11.53
C VAL A 234 -5.82 -7.11 -11.12
N ASN A 235 -5.04 -6.44 -11.97
CA ASN A 235 -4.25 -5.26 -11.63
C ASN A 235 -5.02 -4.12 -10.96
N ASN A 236 -4.26 -3.23 -10.31
CA ASN A 236 -4.81 -2.01 -9.75
C ASN A 236 -5.36 -1.09 -10.83
N PRO A 237 -6.36 -0.25 -10.50
CA PRO A 237 -7.05 0.58 -11.48
C PRO A 237 -6.13 1.52 -12.26
N SER A 238 -5.11 2.07 -11.61
CA SER A 238 -4.14 2.99 -12.22
C SER A 238 -3.31 2.33 -13.32
N GLU A 239 -2.99 1.04 -13.20
CA GLU A 239 -2.15 0.31 -14.16
C GLU A 239 -2.92 -0.09 -15.42
N GLY A 240 -4.21 -0.45 -15.29
CA GLY A 240 -5.09 -0.73 -16.42
C GLY A 240 -5.62 0.54 -17.11
N SER A 241 -5.69 1.66 -16.38
CA SER A 241 -6.29 2.91 -16.87
C SER A 241 -5.73 3.47 -18.19
N PRO A 242 -4.42 3.36 -18.53
CA PRO A 242 -3.90 3.87 -19.79
C PRO A 242 -4.46 3.15 -21.02
N PHE A 243 -5.01 1.94 -20.83
CA PHE A 243 -5.62 1.11 -21.87
C PHE A 243 -7.15 1.13 -21.84
N LEU A 244 -7.76 2.00 -21.02
CA LEU A 244 -9.21 2.17 -21.01
C LEU A 244 -9.72 2.83 -22.28
N ARG A 245 -10.91 2.40 -22.70
CA ARG A 245 -11.70 3.09 -23.72
C ARG A 245 -12.30 4.37 -23.12
N ILE A 246 -11.62 5.51 -23.25
CA ILE A 246 -12.15 6.81 -22.84
C ILE A 246 -12.85 7.52 -24.02
N GLY A 247 -14.18 7.62 -23.96
CA GLY A 247 -14.99 8.46 -24.85
C GLY A 247 -15.20 7.93 -26.27
N THR A 248 -16.26 8.40 -26.93
CA THR A 248 -16.60 8.13 -28.34
C THR A 248 -15.67 8.85 -29.35
N GLY A 249 -14.49 9.29 -28.90
CA GLY A 249 -13.50 9.98 -29.71
C GLY A 249 -12.73 9.00 -30.59
N THR A 250 -12.30 9.46 -31.76
CA THR A 250 -11.73 8.72 -32.88
C THR A 250 -10.43 7.93 -32.62
N ARG A 251 -10.05 7.68 -31.38
CA ARG A 251 -9.14 6.57 -31.07
C ARG A 251 -9.94 5.29 -31.30
N LYS A 252 -9.87 4.79 -32.53
CA LYS A 252 -10.38 3.47 -32.92
C LYS A 252 -9.90 2.49 -31.85
N CYS A 253 -10.83 1.91 -31.09
CA CYS A 253 -10.55 0.88 -30.09
C CYS A 253 -10.16 -0.41 -30.86
N PRO A 254 -8.87 -0.72 -31.02
CA PRO A 254 -8.42 -1.97 -31.63
C PRO A 254 -8.46 -3.06 -30.53
N PRO A 255 -8.00 -4.31 -30.78
CA PRO A 255 -7.84 -5.37 -29.75
C PRO A 255 -6.85 -5.03 -28.61
N GLU A 256 -6.60 -3.75 -28.37
CA GLU A 256 -5.56 -3.18 -27.53
C GLU A 256 -6.12 -2.45 -26.29
N CYS A 257 -7.44 -2.40 -26.14
CA CYS A 257 -8.08 -1.81 -24.97
C CYS A 257 -8.42 -2.86 -23.92
N LEU A 258 -8.54 -2.41 -22.67
CA LEU A 258 -8.92 -3.22 -21.54
C LEU A 258 -10.30 -2.80 -21.02
N ARG A 259 -11.03 -3.80 -20.52
CA ARG A 259 -12.31 -3.63 -19.83
C ARG A 259 -12.25 -4.24 -18.44
N PRO A 260 -12.60 -3.49 -17.37
CA PRO A 260 -12.79 -4.09 -16.07
C PRO A 260 -14.16 -4.78 -16.04
N LEU A 261 -14.20 -6.04 -15.60
CA LEU A 261 -15.43 -6.80 -15.37
C LEU A 261 -16.07 -6.44 -14.03
N CYS A 262 -15.24 -6.29 -13.00
CA CYS A 262 -15.68 -6.00 -11.65
C CYS A 262 -14.55 -5.46 -10.76
N ALA A 263 -14.94 -4.81 -9.66
CA ALA A 263 -14.04 -4.36 -8.60
C ALA A 263 -14.04 -5.34 -7.40
N PHE A 264 -12.87 -5.70 -6.87
CA PHE A 264 -12.73 -6.45 -5.62
C PHE A 264 -12.87 -5.53 -4.40
N THR A 265 -14.06 -4.92 -4.29
CA THR A 265 -14.43 -3.97 -3.22
C THR A 265 -15.80 -4.33 -2.63
N PRO A 266 -16.11 -3.93 -1.38
CA PRO A 266 -17.41 -4.17 -0.74
C PRO A 266 -18.56 -3.46 -1.46
N GLU A 267 -18.28 -2.26 -1.96
CA GLU A 267 -19.23 -1.41 -2.69
C GLU A 267 -18.60 -0.95 -4.00
N SER A 268 -19.45 -0.66 -5.00
CA SER A 268 -19.00 -0.08 -6.26
C SER A 268 -18.31 1.27 -6.03
N PRO A 269 -17.24 1.59 -6.80
CA PRO A 269 -16.64 2.91 -6.76
C PRO A 269 -17.70 4.00 -6.98
N LYS A 270 -17.67 5.04 -6.16
CA LYS A 270 -18.71 6.09 -6.14
C LYS A 270 -18.38 7.28 -7.03
N SER A 271 -17.10 7.48 -7.33
CA SER A 271 -16.53 8.63 -8.02
C SER A 271 -15.46 8.20 -9.04
N GLY A 272 -14.99 9.17 -9.82
CA GLY A 272 -13.87 8.99 -10.74
C GLY A 272 -14.18 8.13 -11.97
N THR A 273 -13.10 7.66 -12.61
CA THR A 273 -13.13 6.95 -13.90
C THR A 273 -13.97 5.68 -13.86
N PHE A 274 -14.07 5.06 -12.68
CA PHE A 274 -14.67 3.74 -12.48
C PHE A 274 -15.99 3.77 -11.71
N ALA A 275 -16.60 4.95 -11.61
CA ALA A 275 -17.87 5.13 -10.92
C ALA A 275 -18.93 4.16 -11.46
N GLY A 276 -19.58 3.41 -10.57
CA GLY A 276 -20.62 2.45 -10.91
C GLY A 276 -20.12 1.10 -11.43
N LEU A 277 -18.81 0.85 -11.49
CA LEU A 277 -18.28 -0.49 -11.79
C LEU A 277 -18.83 -1.50 -10.76
N ALA A 278 -19.43 -2.59 -11.25
CA ALA A 278 -20.01 -3.61 -10.40
C ALA A 278 -18.95 -4.29 -9.53
N THR A 279 -19.32 -4.73 -8.32
CA THR A 279 -18.40 -5.46 -7.45
C THR A 279 -18.30 -6.92 -7.85
N CYS A 280 -17.13 -7.53 -7.67
CA CYS A 280 -16.93 -8.96 -7.94
C CYS A 280 -17.83 -9.82 -7.03
N LYS A 281 -18.11 -9.34 -5.81
CA LYS A 281 -19.06 -9.95 -4.88
C LYS A 281 -20.48 -10.01 -5.43
N SER A 282 -20.97 -8.92 -6.04
CA SER A 282 -22.28 -8.91 -6.71
C SER A 282 -22.35 -9.88 -7.90
N GLN A 283 -21.18 -10.32 -8.37
CA GLN A 283 -21.02 -11.19 -9.53
C GLN A 283 -20.55 -12.61 -9.18
N GLY A 284 -20.67 -13.03 -7.92
CA GLY A 284 -20.42 -14.41 -7.49
C GLY A 284 -18.98 -14.71 -7.03
N LEU A 285 -18.08 -13.72 -7.03
CA LEU A 285 -16.77 -13.80 -6.40
C LEU A 285 -16.78 -13.04 -5.07
N ALA A 286 -17.06 -13.75 -3.97
CA ALA A 286 -17.11 -13.16 -2.63
C ALA A 286 -15.70 -12.83 -2.07
N ILE A 287 -15.02 -11.89 -2.73
CA ILE A 287 -13.72 -11.33 -2.36
C ILE A 287 -13.87 -9.80 -2.36
N ASP A 288 -13.85 -9.20 -1.18
CA ASP A 288 -14.06 -7.76 -0.96
C ASP A 288 -13.17 -7.17 0.15
N ASP A 289 -12.18 -7.93 0.62
CA ASP A 289 -11.37 -7.68 1.80
C ASP A 289 -9.85 -7.76 1.52
N TYR A 290 -9.44 -7.84 0.24
CA TYR A 290 -8.03 -7.91 -0.14
C TYR A 290 -7.62 -6.67 -0.94
N TYR A 291 -6.72 -5.89 -0.37
CA TYR A 291 -6.24 -4.62 -0.90
C TYR A 291 -4.73 -4.57 -0.89
N ILE A 292 -4.18 -3.72 -1.74
CA ILE A 292 -2.78 -3.34 -1.64
C ILE A 292 -2.65 -2.13 -0.73
N MET A 293 -1.79 -2.23 0.28
CA MET A 293 -1.40 -1.03 1.03
C MET A 293 -0.49 -0.14 0.15
N ARG A 294 -0.71 1.17 0.15
CA ARG A 294 0.19 2.13 -0.48
C ARG A 294 0.89 2.92 0.62
N ALA A 295 2.06 2.43 1.00
CA ALA A 295 2.73 2.88 2.20
C ALA A 295 4.18 3.32 1.96
N VAL A 296 4.77 3.92 2.99
CA VAL A 296 6.15 4.36 3.00
C VAL A 296 6.86 3.80 4.24
N MET A 297 8.04 3.24 4.02
CA MET A 297 8.95 2.75 5.05
C MET A 297 10.30 3.48 4.93
N GLY A 298 10.94 3.76 6.06
CA GLY A 298 12.34 4.16 6.13
C GLY A 298 13.24 3.00 6.53
N PRO A 299 14.57 3.17 6.45
CA PRO A 299 15.53 2.18 6.91
C PRO A 299 15.38 1.92 8.41
N PRO A 300 15.94 0.80 8.92
CA PRO A 300 16.07 0.58 10.35
C PRO A 300 16.81 1.74 11.03
N GLY A 301 16.44 2.05 12.27
CA GLY A 301 17.23 2.93 13.13
C GLY A 301 17.05 4.45 12.91
N LEU A 302 16.03 4.88 12.16
CA LEU A 302 15.67 6.31 12.16
C LEU A 302 15.26 6.75 13.57
N THR A 303 15.71 7.93 13.97
CA THR A 303 15.27 8.58 15.22
C THR A 303 13.81 8.99 15.13
N GLN A 304 13.17 9.22 16.29
CA GLN A 304 11.79 9.71 16.34
C GLN A 304 11.61 11.03 15.58
N GLY A 305 12.60 11.94 15.64
CA GLY A 305 12.56 13.21 14.90
C GLY A 305 12.61 13.01 13.39
N GLN A 306 13.49 12.12 12.90
CA GLN A 306 13.59 11.79 11.47
C GLN A 306 12.32 11.11 10.96
N GLN A 307 11.76 10.19 11.76
CA GLN A 307 10.49 9.52 11.44
C GLN A 307 9.33 10.54 11.43
N ALA A 308 9.25 11.43 12.43
CA ALA A 308 8.21 12.43 12.53
C ALA A 308 8.22 13.42 11.36
N PHE A 309 9.41 13.84 10.90
CA PHE A 309 9.55 14.66 9.70
C PHE A 309 8.84 14.02 8.51
N TRP A 310 9.13 12.74 8.21
CA TRP A 310 8.52 12.06 7.08
C TRP A 310 7.02 11.81 7.28
N ILE A 311 6.59 11.51 8.50
CA ILE A 311 5.16 11.38 8.81
C ILE A 311 4.42 12.68 8.48
N ASP A 312 4.98 13.83 8.87
CA ASP A 312 4.37 15.14 8.61
C ASP A 312 4.30 15.45 7.10
N VAL A 313 5.40 15.21 6.37
CA VAL A 313 5.43 15.36 4.91
C VAL A 313 4.34 14.52 4.25
N PHE A 314 4.25 13.23 4.56
CA PHE A 314 3.24 12.36 3.94
C PHE A 314 1.82 12.63 4.45
N LYS A 315 1.65 13.22 5.63
CA LYS A 315 0.34 13.73 6.08
C LYS A 315 -0.12 14.90 5.21
N GLN A 316 0.78 15.84 4.92
CA GLN A 316 0.48 16.96 4.02
C GLN A 316 0.22 16.49 2.58
N VAL A 317 0.96 15.48 2.09
CA VAL A 317 0.65 14.81 0.81
C VAL A 317 -0.76 14.22 0.85
N PHE A 318 -1.11 13.47 1.90
CA PHE A 318 -2.42 12.84 2.04
C PHE A 318 -3.57 13.85 2.05
N ASP A 319 -3.38 15.00 2.71
CA ASP A 319 -4.39 16.04 2.82
C ASP A 319 -4.53 16.91 1.57
N SER A 320 -3.54 16.86 0.67
CA SER A 320 -3.53 17.64 -0.56
C SER A 320 -4.72 17.30 -1.47
N LYS A 321 -5.20 18.33 -2.20
CA LYS A 321 -6.24 18.14 -3.22
C LYS A 321 -5.76 17.18 -4.30
N ASP A 322 -4.52 17.34 -4.75
CA ASP A 322 -3.94 16.54 -5.82
C ASP A 322 -3.86 15.04 -5.52
N TRP A 323 -3.69 14.67 -4.24
CA TRP A 323 -3.77 13.27 -3.83
C TRP A 323 -5.22 12.78 -3.73
N LYS A 324 -6.13 13.60 -3.18
CA LYS A 324 -7.56 13.27 -3.12
C LYS A 324 -8.16 13.03 -4.50
N ASP A 325 -7.87 13.92 -5.45
CA ASP A 325 -8.30 13.77 -6.85
C ASP A 325 -7.72 12.48 -7.48
N TYR A 326 -6.47 12.14 -7.16
CA TYR A 326 -5.84 10.91 -7.65
C TYR A 326 -6.48 9.66 -7.04
N MET A 327 -6.79 9.68 -5.73
CA MET A 327 -7.53 8.60 -5.08
C MET A 327 -8.91 8.40 -5.70
N ASP A 328 -9.65 9.49 -5.94
CA ASP A 328 -10.95 9.44 -6.62
C ASP A 328 -10.82 8.89 -8.05
N GLN A 329 -9.85 9.38 -8.83
CA GLN A 329 -9.64 8.97 -10.22
C GLN A 329 -9.45 7.45 -10.36
N PHE A 330 -8.75 6.83 -9.42
CA PHE A 330 -8.36 5.42 -9.45
C PHE A 330 -9.04 4.56 -8.39
N ALA A 331 -10.16 5.04 -7.82
CA ALA A 331 -10.97 4.30 -6.86
C ALA A 331 -10.19 3.81 -5.62
N LEU A 332 -9.18 4.55 -5.17
CA LEU A 332 -8.42 4.22 -3.97
C LEU A 332 -9.24 4.53 -2.73
N GLU A 333 -9.15 3.68 -1.70
CA GLU A 333 -9.72 3.96 -0.39
C GLU A 333 -8.76 4.83 0.43
N PRO A 334 -9.19 6.03 0.87
CA PRO A 334 -8.35 6.89 1.70
C PRO A 334 -8.00 6.22 3.03
N SER A 335 -6.70 6.05 3.32
CA SER A 335 -6.25 5.38 4.53
C SER A 335 -4.93 5.95 5.00
N PHE A 336 -4.99 7.04 5.76
CA PHE A 336 -3.81 7.57 6.44
C PHE A 336 -3.61 6.86 7.78
N LYS A 337 -2.52 6.09 7.90
CA LYS A 337 -2.12 5.46 9.16
C LYS A 337 -0.66 5.78 9.40
N SER A 338 -0.30 6.23 10.59
CA SER A 338 1.09 6.44 11.00
C SER A 338 1.32 6.01 12.45
N GLY A 339 2.55 6.11 12.95
CA GLY A 339 2.86 5.82 14.35
C GLY A 339 2.46 4.41 14.78
N LEU A 340 1.78 4.29 15.94
CA LEU A 340 1.36 3.00 16.50
C LEU A 340 0.31 2.29 15.63
N GLU A 341 -0.63 3.04 15.07
CA GLU A 341 -1.68 2.47 14.21
C GLU A 341 -1.06 1.78 12.99
N PHE A 342 -0.10 2.44 12.33
CA PHE A 342 0.56 1.84 11.19
C PHE A 342 1.43 0.64 11.58
N ARG A 343 2.11 0.68 12.75
CA ARG A 343 2.82 -0.50 13.28
C ARG A 343 1.90 -1.70 13.47
N GLN A 344 0.71 -1.50 14.02
CA GLN A 344 -0.28 -2.57 14.19
C GLN A 344 -0.77 -3.10 12.83
N PHE A 345 -1.02 -2.19 11.89
CA PHE A 345 -1.42 -2.54 10.52
C PHE A 345 -0.34 -3.39 9.81
N ILE A 346 0.94 -3.05 9.94
CA ILE A 346 2.06 -3.84 9.42
C ILE A 346 2.07 -5.26 9.99
N LEU A 347 1.85 -5.42 11.30
CA LEU A 347 1.80 -6.75 11.93
C LEU A 347 0.62 -7.59 11.43
N GLN A 348 -0.55 -6.96 11.24
CA GLN A 348 -1.72 -7.63 10.68
C GLN A 348 -1.47 -8.09 9.24
N TYR A 349 -0.88 -7.25 8.40
CA TYR A 349 -0.54 -7.60 7.02
C TYR A 349 0.53 -8.69 6.98
N GLN A 350 1.52 -8.65 7.86
CA GLN A 350 2.51 -9.71 7.96
C GLN A 350 1.85 -11.06 8.28
N GLN A 351 0.96 -11.10 9.29
CA GLN A 351 0.26 -12.34 9.65
C GLN A 351 -0.65 -12.83 8.52
N LEU A 352 -1.43 -11.94 7.90
CA LEU A 352 -2.27 -12.28 6.76
C LEU A 352 -1.47 -12.96 5.65
N HIS A 353 -0.33 -12.39 5.26
CA HIS A 353 0.49 -12.94 4.19
C HIS A 353 1.24 -14.22 4.61
N GLN A 354 1.54 -14.40 5.89
CA GLN A 354 2.08 -15.65 6.42
C GLN A 354 1.07 -16.79 6.28
N ASP A 355 -0.19 -16.53 6.64
CA ASP A 355 -1.28 -17.51 6.55
C ASP A 355 -1.56 -17.87 5.09
N ILE A 356 -1.54 -16.88 4.20
CA ILE A 356 -1.69 -17.08 2.76
C ILE A 356 -0.54 -17.93 2.21
N ALA A 357 0.71 -17.62 2.54
CA ALA A 357 1.86 -18.37 2.06
C ALA A 357 1.82 -19.83 2.53
N ALA A 358 1.49 -20.07 3.81
CA ALA A 358 1.37 -21.42 4.37
C ALA A 358 0.23 -22.21 3.68
N LYS A 359 -0.94 -21.57 3.50
CA LYS A 359 -2.09 -22.20 2.83
C LYS A 359 -1.79 -22.63 1.40
N ASN A 360 -0.94 -21.89 0.69
CA ASN A 360 -0.56 -22.20 -0.69
C ASN A 360 0.73 -23.04 -0.79
N GLY A 361 1.33 -23.46 0.32
CA GLY A 361 2.54 -24.29 0.33
C GLY A 361 3.80 -23.56 -0.16
N TRP A 362 3.84 -22.23 -0.05
CA TRP A 362 4.98 -21.41 -0.47
C TRP A 362 6.08 -21.35 0.59
N VAL A 363 5.73 -21.61 1.85
CA VAL A 363 6.64 -21.66 3.00
C VAL A 363 6.50 -22.95 3.77
#